data_AF-A0A916BLJ0-F1
#
_entry.id   AF-A0A916BLJ0-F1
#
_cell.length_a   1.000
_cell.length_b   1.000
_cell.length_c   1.000
_cell.angle_alpha   90.00
_cell.angle_beta   90.00
_cell.angle_gamma   90.00
#
_symmetry.space_group_name_H-M   'P 1'
#
loop_
_entity.id
_entity.type
_entity.pdbx_description
1 polymer ?
#
loop_
_entity_poly.entity_id
_entity_poly.type
_entity_poly.pdbx_seq_one_letter_code
_entity_poly.pdbx_strand_id
1 'polypeptide(L)'
;MTEIIQYENLTFPEVAALPRDIPIVIPLGDVTEADLIKRVQRQARSASASEERAAPERICVFPSVPFGFEGSALAVDRQLFKPVIDSLVAGIEEDGFTNVRVIKTSRRFQNLREATSDCLALIATGHTEQHAFHLPLNTDTLIIDAIARGVEARMPDTIFRLPTFPYGVSMHRRQYPGTVTIDPRAWEDFWVAIVGRLHKRGLRMAYLVNGHGGNHSFLVNVTKFCGERWPEMFVATSFLHTTSAELTQYRTSQIGGMGHACELETSYILHLRPELVHLERAVDDVDFIATPNYYMDWIEGGALIANPPWTDDTISGAYGAATHATAEKGRLWLAAAIEEKLGHVQEIIEQQRRREERRAEGWVLGAWRKIVPPAA
;
A
#
# COMPACT_ATOMS: atom_id res chain seq x y z
N MET A 1 18.98 -7.44 -26.51
CA MET A 1 18.06 -6.46 -25.88
C MET A 1 17.98 -6.85 -24.42
N THR A 2 18.16 -5.92 -23.48
CA THR A 2 18.06 -6.26 -22.05
C THR A 2 16.60 -6.53 -21.72
N GLU A 3 16.30 -7.70 -21.20
CA GLU A 3 14.97 -8.08 -20.70
C GLU A 3 14.73 -7.38 -19.35
N ILE A 4 13.54 -6.81 -19.18
CA ILE A 4 13.11 -6.16 -17.95
C ILE A 4 12.06 -7.03 -17.28
N ILE A 5 12.36 -7.45 -16.06
CA ILE A 5 11.45 -8.19 -15.20
C ILE A 5 10.85 -7.19 -14.21
N GLN A 6 9.52 -7.04 -14.23
CA GLN A 6 8.81 -6.27 -13.20
C GLN A 6 8.71 -7.16 -11.96
N TYR A 7 9.46 -6.84 -10.92
CA TYR A 7 9.60 -7.68 -9.72
C TYR A 7 8.23 -7.96 -9.10
N GLU A 8 7.37 -6.96 -9.08
CA GLU A 8 6.08 -7.02 -8.44
C GLU A 8 5.03 -7.87 -9.16
N ASN A 9 5.27 -8.23 -10.42
CA ASN A 9 4.40 -9.15 -11.17
C ASN A 9 4.76 -10.63 -10.92
N LEU A 10 5.87 -10.90 -10.22
CA LEU A 10 6.29 -12.26 -9.89
C LEU A 10 5.46 -12.80 -8.72
N THR A 11 5.39 -14.12 -8.62
CA THR A 11 5.01 -14.85 -7.41
C THR A 11 6.25 -15.10 -6.53
N PHE A 12 6.08 -15.41 -5.24
CA PHE A 12 7.25 -15.70 -4.40
C PHE A 12 8.11 -16.90 -4.86
N PRO A 13 7.56 -17.99 -5.45
CA PRO A 13 8.38 -19.05 -6.02
C PRO A 13 9.24 -18.59 -7.20
N GLU A 14 8.74 -17.64 -8.00
CA GLU A 14 9.50 -17.06 -9.11
C GLU A 14 10.63 -16.16 -8.60
N VAL A 15 10.39 -15.39 -7.54
CA VAL A 15 11.47 -14.68 -6.83
C VAL A 15 12.49 -15.65 -6.27
N ALA A 16 12.06 -16.79 -5.71
CA ALA A 16 12.95 -17.82 -5.19
C ALA A 16 13.91 -18.37 -6.28
N ALA A 17 13.44 -18.42 -7.53
CA ALA A 17 14.21 -18.90 -8.68
C ALA A 17 15.13 -17.86 -9.33
N LEU A 18 15.06 -16.58 -8.93
CA LEU A 18 15.92 -15.54 -9.50
C LEU A 18 17.39 -15.72 -9.10
N PRO A 19 18.35 -15.45 -10.01
CA PRO A 19 19.76 -15.35 -9.65
C PRO A 19 19.99 -14.23 -8.62
N ARG A 20 20.74 -14.53 -7.56
CA ARG A 20 20.97 -13.58 -6.45
C ARG A 20 21.91 -12.42 -6.79
N ASP A 21 22.61 -12.52 -7.91
CA ASP A 21 23.46 -11.46 -8.48
C ASP A 21 22.76 -10.65 -9.58
N ILE A 22 21.49 -10.96 -9.89
CA ILE A 22 20.70 -10.19 -10.87
C ILE A 22 20.65 -8.71 -10.46
N PRO A 23 20.88 -7.77 -11.40
CA PRO A 23 20.71 -6.35 -11.10
C PRO A 23 19.27 -6.04 -10.69
N ILE A 24 19.11 -5.55 -9.46
CA ILE A 24 17.84 -5.05 -8.93
C ILE A 24 17.86 -3.52 -8.89
N VAL A 25 16.79 -2.90 -9.37
CA VAL A 25 16.63 -1.45 -9.36
C VAL A 25 15.36 -1.06 -8.61
N ILE A 26 15.51 -0.18 -7.61
CA ILE A 26 14.41 0.56 -6.98
C ILE A 26 14.36 1.96 -7.59
N PRO A 27 13.34 2.27 -8.42
CA PRO A 27 13.22 3.58 -9.02
C PRO A 27 12.59 4.59 -8.05
N LEU A 28 13.12 5.83 -8.04
CA LEU A 28 12.48 6.96 -7.36
C LEU A 28 11.84 7.87 -8.42
N GLY A 29 10.51 7.88 -8.47
CA GLY A 29 9.70 8.58 -9.48
C GLY A 29 9.47 7.79 -10.76
N ASP A 30 8.80 8.41 -11.73
CA ASP A 30 8.48 7.77 -13.02
C ASP A 30 9.74 7.49 -13.85
N VAL A 31 9.78 6.33 -14.50
CA VAL A 31 10.91 5.95 -15.35
C VAL A 31 10.47 5.26 -16.62
N THR A 32 11.18 5.54 -17.71
CA THR A 32 11.08 4.75 -18.94
C THR A 32 12.07 3.59 -18.90
N GLU A 33 11.74 2.49 -19.56
CA GLU A 33 12.64 1.33 -19.71
C GLU A 33 14.03 1.73 -20.24
N ALA A 34 14.06 2.63 -21.23
CA ALA A 34 15.29 3.15 -21.82
C ALA A 34 16.16 3.92 -20.80
N ASP A 35 15.54 4.71 -19.91
CA ASP A 35 16.26 5.46 -18.87
C ASP A 35 16.85 4.53 -17.80
N LEU A 36 16.13 3.46 -17.42
CA LEU A 36 16.60 2.45 -16.47
C LEU A 36 17.84 1.74 -17.00
N ILE A 37 17.76 1.17 -18.20
CA ILE A 37 18.86 0.42 -18.83
C ILE A 37 20.12 1.29 -18.92
N LYS A 38 19.99 2.53 -19.39
CA LYS A 38 21.12 3.45 -19.56
C LYS A 38 21.81 3.80 -18.24
N ARG A 39 21.04 3.95 -17.16
CA ARG A 39 21.57 4.26 -15.82
C ARG A 39 22.24 3.07 -15.15
N VAL A 40 21.66 1.88 -15.28
CA VAL A 40 22.27 0.63 -14.81
C VAL A 40 23.61 0.40 -15.50
N GLN A 41 23.68 0.56 -16.83
CA GLN A 41 24.92 0.47 -17.60
C GLN A 41 25.98 1.49 -17.14
N ARG A 42 25.58 2.76 -16.94
CA ARG A 42 26.52 3.82 -16.52
C ARG A 42 27.11 3.54 -15.13
N GLN A 43 26.31 3.09 -14.18
CA GLN A 43 26.80 2.77 -12.84
C GLN A 43 27.63 1.48 -12.80
N ALA A 44 27.38 0.51 -13.68
CA ALA A 44 28.25 -0.65 -13.82
C ALA A 44 29.65 -0.24 -14.29
N ARG A 45 29.75 0.70 -15.24
CA ARG A 45 31.02 1.24 -15.75
C ARG A 45 31.82 2.04 -14.71
N SER A 46 31.17 2.71 -13.76
CA SER A 46 31.88 3.47 -12.71
C SER A 46 32.45 2.59 -11.58
N ALA A 47 32.03 1.32 -11.49
CA ALA A 47 32.45 0.40 -10.42
C ALA A 47 33.70 -0.44 -10.77
N SER A 48 34.11 -0.50 -12.04
CA SER A 48 35.34 -1.19 -12.47
C SER A 48 36.09 -0.36 -13.51
N ALA A 49 37.35 0.00 -13.21
CA ALA A 49 38.16 0.89 -14.05
C ALA A 49 38.72 0.25 -15.34
N SER A 50 38.36 -1.00 -15.68
CA SER A 50 39.11 -1.73 -16.72
C SER A 50 38.33 -2.62 -17.69
N GLU A 51 37.00 -2.76 -17.62
CA GLU A 51 36.29 -3.57 -18.62
C GLU A 51 34.94 -2.95 -19.01
N GLU A 52 34.71 -2.83 -20.31
CA GLU A 52 33.45 -2.42 -20.90
C GLU A 52 32.43 -3.56 -20.72
N ARG A 53 31.88 -3.71 -19.50
CA ARG A 53 30.84 -4.72 -19.24
C ARG A 53 29.67 -4.49 -20.20
N ALA A 54 29.33 -5.53 -20.95
CA ALA A 54 28.12 -5.58 -21.75
C ALA A 54 26.90 -5.26 -20.88
N ALA A 55 25.84 -4.73 -21.50
CA ALA A 55 24.57 -4.51 -20.81
C ALA A 55 24.12 -5.84 -20.17
N PRO A 56 23.61 -5.81 -18.92
CA PRO A 56 23.08 -7.03 -18.33
C PRO A 56 21.99 -7.61 -19.24
N GLU A 57 21.96 -8.93 -19.37
CA GLU A 57 20.94 -9.61 -20.18
C GLU A 57 19.55 -9.41 -19.58
N ARG A 58 19.46 -9.40 -18.24
CA ARG A 58 18.22 -9.23 -17.47
C ARG A 58 18.41 -8.19 -16.36
N ILE A 59 17.41 -7.37 -16.13
CA ILE A 59 17.31 -6.45 -14.99
C ILE A 59 15.96 -6.68 -14.32
N CYS A 60 15.96 -6.72 -12.99
CA CYS A 60 14.73 -6.73 -12.22
C CYS A 60 14.43 -5.34 -11.66
N VAL A 61 13.22 -4.86 -11.87
CA VAL A 61 12.79 -3.50 -11.52
C VAL A 61 11.68 -3.63 -10.48
N PHE A 62 11.88 -3.01 -9.33
CA PHE A 62 10.87 -2.90 -8.28
C PHE A 62 9.84 -1.83 -8.61
N PRO A 63 8.68 -1.86 -7.94
CA PRO A 63 7.73 -0.76 -7.99
C PRO A 63 8.41 0.59 -7.75
N SER A 64 8.00 1.63 -8.48
CA SER A 64 8.58 2.94 -8.27
C SER A 64 8.12 3.53 -6.94
N VAL A 65 9.03 4.13 -6.18
CA VAL A 65 8.67 4.98 -5.04
C VAL A 65 8.17 6.31 -5.59
N PRO A 66 6.86 6.63 -5.50
CA PRO A 66 6.27 7.73 -6.28
C PRO A 66 6.63 9.12 -5.75
N PHE A 67 6.89 9.24 -4.45
CA PHE A 67 7.19 10.51 -3.78
C PHE A 67 7.95 10.30 -2.46
N GLY A 68 8.28 11.39 -1.76
CA GLY A 68 9.03 11.38 -0.50
C GLY A 68 10.49 11.77 -0.67
N PHE A 69 11.10 11.37 -1.78
CA PHE A 69 12.47 11.73 -2.13
C PHE A 69 12.61 13.22 -2.49
N GLU A 70 13.82 13.75 -2.30
CA GLU A 70 14.17 15.13 -2.67
C GLU A 70 13.89 15.41 -4.16
N GLY A 71 13.14 16.48 -4.44
CA GLY A 71 12.75 16.86 -5.80
C GLY A 71 11.46 16.21 -6.30
N SER A 72 10.88 15.27 -5.54
CA SER A 72 9.51 14.82 -5.75
C SER A 72 8.51 15.89 -5.32
N ALA A 73 7.26 15.77 -5.79
CA ALA A 73 6.23 16.73 -5.42
C ALA A 73 5.91 16.71 -3.93
N LEU A 74 5.99 15.56 -3.25
CA LEU A 74 5.80 15.45 -1.80
C LEU A 74 7.11 15.08 -1.10
N ALA A 75 8.18 15.81 -1.41
CA ALA A 75 9.46 15.63 -0.73
C ALA A 75 9.32 15.86 0.78
N VAL A 76 9.87 14.93 1.58
CA VAL A 76 9.97 15.02 3.03
C VAL A 76 11.42 15.19 3.46
N ASP A 77 11.66 15.37 4.75
CA ASP A 77 13.03 15.47 5.27
C ASP A 77 13.82 14.19 4.98
N ARG A 78 15.10 14.33 4.63
CA ARG A 78 15.98 13.20 4.31
C ARG A 78 16.09 12.21 5.47
N GLN A 79 16.03 12.68 6.71
CA GLN A 79 16.08 11.83 7.91
C GLN A 79 14.83 10.95 8.04
N LEU A 80 13.70 11.36 7.47
CA LEU A 80 12.47 10.55 7.44
C LEU A 80 12.42 9.63 6.23
N PHE A 81 12.94 10.08 5.08
CA PHE A 81 12.91 9.28 3.85
C PHE A 81 14.00 8.21 3.77
N LYS A 82 15.19 8.48 4.32
CA LYS A 82 16.32 7.54 4.25
C LYS A 82 15.99 6.19 4.90
N PRO A 83 15.43 6.13 6.13
CA PRO A 83 15.07 4.86 6.75
C PRO A 83 14.04 4.05 5.95
N VAL A 84 13.12 4.72 5.23
CA VAL A 84 12.18 4.05 4.32
C VAL A 84 12.93 3.29 3.23
N ILE A 85 13.84 3.97 2.51
CA ILE A 85 14.61 3.35 1.44
C ILE A 85 15.60 2.31 1.96
N ASP A 86 16.27 2.58 3.09
CA ASP A 86 17.20 1.64 3.71
C ASP A 86 16.49 0.33 4.09
N SER A 87 15.24 0.41 4.58
CA SER A 87 14.44 -0.78 4.91
C SER A 87 14.13 -1.61 3.66
N LEU A 88 13.78 -0.96 2.54
CA LEU A 88 13.54 -1.66 1.28
C LEU A 88 14.79 -2.37 0.78
N VAL A 89 15.94 -1.69 0.78
CA VAL A 89 17.23 -2.28 0.36
C VAL A 89 17.60 -3.45 1.27
N ALA A 90 17.51 -3.27 2.60
CA ALA A 90 17.81 -4.32 3.56
C ALA A 90 16.92 -5.54 3.38
N GLY A 91 15.61 -5.36 3.14
CA GLY A 91 14.70 -6.48 2.89
C GLY A 91 15.08 -7.29 1.65
N ILE A 92 15.48 -6.62 0.57
CA ILE A 92 15.94 -7.27 -0.66
C ILE A 92 17.28 -8.00 -0.44
N GLU A 93 18.20 -7.41 0.32
CA GLU A 93 19.48 -8.04 0.67
C GLU A 93 19.31 -9.24 1.61
N GLU A 94 18.32 -9.20 2.52
CA GLU A 94 17.95 -10.32 3.38
C GLU A 94 17.41 -11.52 2.58
N ASP A 95 16.74 -11.29 1.45
CA ASP A 95 16.39 -12.33 0.45
C ASP A 95 17.61 -12.84 -0.34
N GLY A 96 18.82 -12.38 0.00
CA GLY A 96 20.09 -12.82 -0.53
C GLY A 96 20.54 -12.10 -1.80
N PHE A 97 19.80 -11.10 -2.29
CA PHE A 97 20.22 -10.35 -3.48
C PHE A 97 21.39 -9.42 -3.18
N THR A 98 22.38 -9.39 -4.08
CA THR A 98 23.67 -8.72 -3.83
C THR A 98 23.92 -7.49 -4.70
N ASN A 99 23.04 -7.20 -5.66
CA ASN A 99 23.20 -6.13 -6.64
C ASN A 99 21.99 -5.20 -6.69
N VAL A 100 21.68 -4.60 -5.54
CA VAL A 100 20.53 -3.69 -5.36
C VAL A 100 20.96 -2.24 -5.61
N ARG A 101 20.16 -1.50 -6.38
CA ARG A 101 20.47 -0.11 -6.75
C ARG A 101 19.24 0.78 -6.62
N VAL A 102 19.38 1.89 -5.90
CA VAL A 102 18.35 2.93 -5.87
C VAL A 102 18.68 3.98 -6.93
N ILE A 103 17.75 4.22 -7.85
CA ILE A 103 17.97 5.14 -8.98
C ILE A 103 16.99 6.31 -8.91
N LYS A 104 17.50 7.49 -8.57
CA LYS A 104 16.75 8.76 -8.63
C LYS A 104 16.60 9.23 -10.06
N THR A 105 15.39 9.36 -10.57
CA THR A 105 15.19 9.76 -11.98
C THR A 105 14.97 11.25 -12.14
N SER A 106 15.13 11.74 -13.37
CA SER A 106 14.96 13.15 -13.72
C SER A 106 13.51 13.54 -13.98
N ARG A 107 12.59 12.57 -14.07
CA ARG A 107 11.17 12.83 -14.26
C ARG A 107 10.51 12.91 -12.89
N ARG A 108 10.00 14.09 -12.56
CA ARG A 108 9.02 14.24 -11.48
C ARG A 108 7.77 13.48 -11.90
N PHE A 109 7.04 12.91 -10.95
CA PHE A 109 5.66 12.50 -11.19
C PHE A 109 4.91 13.72 -11.73
N GLN A 110 4.55 13.70 -13.01
CA GLN A 110 4.21 14.93 -13.75
C GLN A 110 2.81 15.46 -13.45
N ASN A 111 1.94 14.64 -12.84
CA ASN A 111 0.52 14.92 -12.78
C ASN A 111 -0.03 14.87 -11.34
N LEU A 112 0.44 15.78 -10.48
CA LEU A 112 -0.44 16.24 -9.40
C LEU A 112 -1.14 17.48 -9.93
N ARG A 113 -2.44 17.38 -10.26
CA ARG A 113 -3.26 18.57 -10.53
C ARG A 113 -3.16 19.54 -9.35
N GLU A 114 -3.34 20.84 -9.59
CA GLU A 114 -3.36 21.81 -8.49
C GLU A 114 -4.57 21.50 -7.59
N ALA A 115 -4.30 20.97 -6.39
CA ALA A 115 -5.32 20.71 -5.39
C ALA A 115 -5.81 22.04 -4.79
N THR A 116 -7.12 22.20 -4.66
CA THR A 116 -7.71 23.31 -3.90
C THR A 116 -7.94 22.89 -2.45
N SER A 117 -8.27 23.85 -1.57
CA SER A 117 -8.59 23.57 -0.16
C SER A 117 -9.77 22.63 0.02
N ASP A 118 -10.66 22.59 -0.98
CA ASP A 118 -11.94 21.88 -0.93
C ASP A 118 -11.79 20.43 -1.41
N CYS A 119 -10.63 20.08 -1.99
CA CYS A 119 -10.33 18.72 -2.40
C CYS A 119 -10.00 17.83 -1.18
N LEU A 120 -10.46 16.59 -1.26
CA LEU A 120 -10.02 15.51 -0.39
C LEU A 120 -8.79 14.83 -0.98
N ALA A 121 -7.71 14.73 -0.20
CA ALA A 121 -6.55 13.93 -0.57
C ALA A 121 -6.86 12.43 -0.43
N LEU A 122 -6.97 11.71 -1.54
CA LEU A 122 -7.14 10.26 -1.52
C LEU A 122 -5.77 9.59 -1.61
N ILE A 123 -5.38 8.88 -0.55
CA ILE A 123 -4.05 8.29 -0.38
C ILE A 123 -4.19 6.77 -0.31
N ALA A 124 -3.84 6.09 -1.38
CA ALA A 124 -3.88 4.64 -1.43
C ALA A 124 -2.55 4.02 -1.02
N THR A 125 -2.58 3.07 -0.07
CA THR A 125 -1.39 2.36 0.42
C THR A 125 -1.54 0.87 0.17
N GLY A 126 -0.77 0.33 -0.77
CA GLY A 126 -0.69 -1.12 -1.02
C GLY A 126 0.49 -1.75 -0.29
N HIS A 127 0.98 -2.84 -0.86
CA HIS A 127 2.21 -3.52 -0.45
C HIS A 127 2.82 -4.28 -1.63
N THR A 128 4.08 -4.70 -1.45
CA THR A 128 4.77 -5.71 -2.26
C THR A 128 5.03 -6.91 -1.36
N GLU A 129 4.19 -7.93 -1.44
CA GLU A 129 4.15 -9.07 -0.50
C GLU A 129 3.78 -10.38 -1.19
N GLN A 130 4.38 -11.48 -0.75
CA GLN A 130 3.99 -12.84 -1.13
C GLN A 130 2.47 -13.05 -1.00
N HIS A 131 1.83 -13.63 -2.02
CA HIS A 131 0.42 -14.02 -1.94
C HIS A 131 0.28 -15.47 -2.40
N ALA A 132 0.84 -16.37 -1.59
CA ALA A 132 0.94 -17.80 -1.88
C ALA A 132 1.57 -18.07 -3.26
N PHE A 133 1.29 -19.25 -3.83
CA PHE A 133 1.95 -19.70 -5.06
C PHE A 133 1.38 -19.09 -6.34
N HIS A 134 0.19 -18.49 -6.28
CA HIS A 134 -0.62 -18.17 -7.47
C HIS A 134 -0.81 -16.69 -7.76
N LEU A 135 -0.57 -15.79 -6.81
CA LEU A 135 -0.81 -14.36 -6.99
C LEU A 135 0.49 -13.53 -7.02
N PRO A 136 0.49 -12.41 -7.77
CA PRO A 136 1.65 -11.55 -7.88
C PRO A 136 1.91 -10.77 -6.60
N LEU A 137 3.16 -10.35 -6.40
CA LEU A 137 3.57 -9.57 -5.22
C LEU A 137 2.86 -8.22 -5.09
N ASN A 138 2.33 -7.65 -6.18
CA ASN A 138 1.56 -6.39 -6.15
C ASN A 138 0.06 -6.56 -5.91
N THR A 139 -0.43 -7.71 -5.44
CA THR A 139 -1.87 -7.97 -5.22
C THR A 139 -2.55 -6.81 -4.47
N ASP A 140 -2.07 -6.47 -3.27
CA ASP A 140 -2.58 -5.35 -2.46
C ASP A 140 -2.62 -4.03 -3.22
N THR A 141 -1.54 -3.74 -3.95
CA THR A 141 -1.36 -2.50 -4.70
C THR A 141 -2.32 -2.41 -5.89
N LEU A 142 -2.50 -3.50 -6.64
CA LEU A 142 -3.42 -3.55 -7.78
C LEU A 142 -4.87 -3.34 -7.33
N ILE A 143 -5.28 -3.98 -6.24
CA ILE A 143 -6.64 -3.91 -5.72
C ILE A 143 -6.94 -2.49 -5.23
N ILE A 144 -6.10 -1.94 -4.36
CA ILE A 144 -6.36 -0.62 -3.78
C ILE A 144 -6.22 0.52 -4.79
N ASP A 145 -5.34 0.40 -5.79
CA ASP A 145 -5.24 1.37 -6.89
C ASP A 145 -6.52 1.35 -7.75
N ALA A 146 -7.07 0.17 -8.04
CA ALA A 146 -8.32 0.05 -8.79
C ALA A 146 -9.51 0.67 -8.04
N ILE A 147 -9.63 0.43 -6.74
CA ILE A 147 -10.65 1.04 -5.88
C ILE A 147 -10.48 2.57 -5.88
N ALA A 148 -9.26 3.05 -5.61
CA ALA A 148 -9.00 4.49 -5.51
C ALA A 148 -9.24 5.24 -6.84
N ARG A 149 -8.90 4.62 -7.98
CA ARG A 149 -9.23 5.16 -9.32
C ARG A 149 -10.73 5.18 -9.57
N GLY A 150 -11.45 4.14 -9.17
CA GLY A 150 -12.91 4.10 -9.28
C GLY A 150 -13.59 5.23 -8.50
N VAL A 151 -13.11 5.50 -7.29
CA VAL A 151 -13.58 6.63 -6.45
C VAL A 151 -13.26 7.98 -7.11
N GLU A 152 -12.01 8.19 -7.54
CA GLU A 152 -11.58 9.41 -8.25
C GLU A 152 -12.43 9.66 -9.50
N ALA A 153 -12.67 8.63 -10.32
CA ALA A 153 -13.44 8.75 -11.55
C ALA A 153 -14.89 9.18 -11.33
N ARG A 154 -15.46 8.90 -10.15
CA ARG A 154 -16.84 9.23 -9.78
C ARG A 154 -16.96 10.59 -9.10
N MET A 155 -15.87 11.14 -8.56
CA MET A 155 -15.83 12.47 -7.93
C MET A 155 -14.57 13.27 -8.34
N PRO A 156 -14.32 13.49 -9.65
CA PRO A 156 -13.04 14.00 -10.16
C PRO A 156 -12.71 15.44 -9.77
N ASP A 157 -13.72 16.23 -9.40
CA ASP A 157 -13.56 17.62 -8.93
C ASP A 157 -13.39 17.71 -7.41
N THR A 158 -13.69 16.62 -6.68
CA THR A 158 -13.60 16.54 -5.22
C THR A 158 -12.34 15.79 -4.78
N ILE A 159 -11.92 14.78 -5.53
CA ILE A 159 -10.81 13.90 -5.17
C ILE A 159 -9.51 14.40 -5.80
N PHE A 160 -8.53 14.63 -4.93
CA PHE A 160 -7.14 14.76 -5.32
C PHE A 160 -6.41 13.45 -4.95
N ARG A 161 -6.32 12.53 -5.91
CA ARG A 161 -5.69 11.23 -5.67
C ARG A 161 -4.18 11.32 -5.81
N LEU A 162 -3.46 10.78 -4.81
CA LEU A 162 -2.02 10.55 -4.93
C LEU A 162 -1.73 9.24 -5.66
N PRO A 163 -0.55 9.10 -6.29
CA PRO A 163 -0.10 7.79 -6.76
C PRO A 163 -0.13 6.77 -5.62
N THR A 164 -0.63 5.58 -5.89
CA THR A 164 -0.69 4.49 -4.91
C THR A 164 0.73 4.14 -4.45
N PHE A 165 0.93 4.07 -3.15
CA PHE A 165 2.24 3.77 -2.55
C PHE A 165 2.37 2.25 -2.37
N PRO A 166 3.34 1.58 -3.03
CA PRO A 166 3.37 0.12 -3.14
C PRO A 166 4.14 -0.59 -2.02
N TYR A 167 4.42 0.11 -0.91
CA TYR A 167 5.25 -0.39 0.18
C TYR A 167 4.63 -0.07 1.53
N GLY A 168 4.66 -1.06 2.41
CA GLY A 168 4.00 -0.99 3.71
C GLY A 168 4.83 -1.59 4.83
N VAL A 169 4.13 -2.01 5.86
CA VAL A 169 4.66 -2.77 6.98
C VAL A 169 4.08 -4.18 6.95
N SER A 170 4.94 -5.18 6.82
CA SER A 170 4.56 -6.60 6.94
C SER A 170 5.41 -7.26 8.03
N MET A 171 4.73 -7.82 9.03
CA MET A 171 5.35 -8.41 10.22
C MET A 171 5.65 -9.91 10.08
N HIS A 172 5.37 -10.50 8.91
CA HIS A 172 5.49 -11.95 8.65
C HIS A 172 6.49 -12.30 7.54
N ARG A 173 7.31 -11.34 7.11
CA ARG A 173 8.16 -11.43 5.92
C ARG A 173 9.24 -12.53 5.86
N ARG A 174 9.67 -13.08 7.00
CA ARG A 174 10.89 -13.94 7.04
C ARG A 174 10.69 -15.34 6.44
N GLN A 175 9.46 -15.76 6.22
CA GLN A 175 9.15 -17.12 5.78
C GLN A 175 9.21 -17.29 4.26
N TYR A 176 8.98 -16.21 3.51
CA TYR A 176 8.85 -16.24 2.05
C TYR A 176 9.64 -15.10 1.41
N PRO A 177 10.39 -15.36 0.33
CA PRO A 177 11.09 -14.31 -0.41
C PRO A 177 10.07 -13.40 -1.13
N GLY A 178 10.47 -12.19 -1.50
CA GLY A 178 9.62 -11.28 -2.28
C GLY A 178 8.98 -10.17 -1.46
N THR A 179 8.70 -10.42 -0.18
CA THR A 179 8.08 -9.43 0.70
C THR A 179 9.08 -8.40 1.19
N VAL A 180 8.84 -7.13 0.87
CA VAL A 180 9.65 -6.00 1.39
C VAL A 180 8.86 -5.22 2.42
N THR A 181 9.41 -5.03 3.60
CA THR A 181 8.81 -4.22 4.66
C THR A 181 9.60 -2.93 4.86
N ILE A 182 8.90 -1.87 5.22
CA ILE A 182 9.51 -0.68 5.79
C ILE A 182 9.53 -0.82 7.32
N ASP A 183 10.57 -0.29 7.97
CA ASP A 183 10.56 -0.17 9.44
C ASP A 183 9.27 0.53 9.91
N PRO A 184 8.51 -0.04 10.86
CA PRO A 184 7.20 0.46 11.17
C PRO A 184 7.17 1.92 11.64
N ARG A 185 8.16 2.34 12.43
CA ARG A 185 8.23 3.73 12.93
C ARG A 185 8.63 4.69 11.82
N ALA A 186 9.59 4.30 10.98
CA ALA A 186 9.95 5.05 9.79
C ALA A 186 8.75 5.23 8.85
N TRP A 187 7.90 4.20 8.72
CA TRP A 187 6.70 4.24 7.90
C TRP A 187 5.65 5.21 8.44
N GLU A 188 5.38 5.17 9.76
CA GLU A 188 4.47 6.12 10.42
C GLU A 188 4.97 7.56 10.28
N ASP A 189 6.23 7.82 10.62
CA ASP A 189 6.83 9.16 10.55
C ASP A 189 6.83 9.70 9.12
N PHE A 190 7.08 8.84 8.13
CA PHE A 190 6.97 9.17 6.71
C PHE A 190 5.55 9.63 6.35
N TRP A 191 4.52 8.87 6.72
CA TRP A 191 3.15 9.24 6.37
C TRP A 191 2.65 10.47 7.11
N VAL A 192 3.00 10.64 8.39
CA VAL A 192 2.73 11.90 9.11
C VAL A 192 3.38 13.07 8.37
N ALA A 193 4.62 12.93 7.92
CA ALA A 193 5.27 13.99 7.15
C ALA A 193 4.57 14.26 5.80
N ILE A 194 4.14 13.23 5.08
CA ILE A 194 3.39 13.37 3.82
C ILE A 194 2.07 14.11 4.04
N VAL A 195 1.27 13.72 5.04
CA VAL A 195 0.03 14.44 5.39
C VAL A 195 0.33 15.90 5.75
N GLY A 196 1.41 16.15 6.50
CA GLY A 196 1.87 17.50 6.79
C GLY A 196 2.26 18.33 5.56
N ARG A 197 2.79 17.68 4.51
CA ARG A 197 3.04 18.36 3.22
C ARG A 197 1.73 18.74 2.52
N LEU A 198 0.71 17.89 2.58
CA LEU A 198 -0.61 18.16 2.01
C LEU A 198 -1.33 19.28 2.79
N HIS A 199 -1.28 19.24 4.12
CA HIS A 199 -1.79 20.29 4.99
C HIS A 199 -1.18 21.66 4.66
N LYS A 200 0.15 21.73 4.55
CA LYS A 200 0.90 22.95 4.16
C LYS A 200 0.53 23.48 2.78
N ARG A 201 -0.03 22.65 1.91
CA ARG A 201 -0.54 23.03 0.58
C ARG A 201 -1.97 23.54 0.61
N GLY A 202 -2.64 23.53 1.76
CA GLY A 202 -3.99 24.05 1.91
C GLY A 202 -5.08 22.99 1.98
N LEU A 203 -4.76 21.70 1.79
CA LEU A 203 -5.76 20.64 1.92
C LEU A 203 -6.23 20.53 3.38
N ARG A 204 -7.53 20.27 3.55
CA ARG A 204 -8.19 20.13 4.86
C ARG A 204 -8.83 18.76 5.07
N MET A 205 -8.75 17.87 4.08
CA MET A 205 -9.26 16.52 4.18
C MET A 205 -8.25 15.53 3.61
N ALA A 206 -8.01 14.43 4.31
CA ALA A 206 -7.26 13.29 3.78
C ALA A 206 -7.94 11.98 4.16
N TYR A 207 -7.92 11.05 3.20
CA TYR A 207 -8.42 9.70 3.36
C TYR A 207 -7.33 8.70 2.97
N LEU A 208 -6.79 7.99 3.96
CA LEU A 208 -5.83 6.92 3.75
C LEU A 208 -6.58 5.60 3.55
N VAL A 209 -6.76 5.19 2.30
CA VAL A 209 -7.38 3.92 1.92
C VAL A 209 -6.31 2.82 1.87
N ASN A 210 -6.47 1.82 2.72
CA ASN A 210 -5.47 0.79 2.91
C ASN A 210 -5.75 -0.44 2.06
N GLY A 211 -4.75 -1.04 1.44
CA GLY A 211 -4.85 -2.30 0.69
C GLY A 211 -4.17 -3.49 1.37
N HIS A 212 -3.48 -3.32 2.50
CA HIS A 212 -2.68 -4.38 3.12
C HIS A 212 -2.88 -4.48 4.64
N GLY A 213 -3.15 -5.67 5.18
CA GLY A 213 -3.52 -5.88 6.58
C GLY A 213 -2.53 -5.27 7.57
N GLY A 214 -1.24 -5.53 7.37
CA GLY A 214 -0.16 -5.08 8.24
C GLY A 214 0.00 -3.56 8.37
N ASN A 215 -0.52 -2.78 7.42
CA ASN A 215 -0.51 -1.31 7.49
C ASN A 215 -1.54 -0.74 8.48
N HIS A 216 -2.58 -1.50 8.83
CA HIS A 216 -3.79 -0.94 9.42
C HIS A 216 -3.56 -0.23 10.76
N SER A 217 -2.89 -0.90 11.70
CA SER A 217 -2.61 -0.35 13.03
C SER A 217 -1.74 0.92 12.96
N PHE A 218 -0.78 0.94 12.04
CA PHE A 218 0.07 2.10 11.79
C PHE A 218 -0.70 3.26 11.14
N LEU A 219 -1.63 2.99 10.22
CA LEU A 219 -2.50 4.03 9.65
C LEU A 219 -3.46 4.63 10.67
N VAL A 220 -3.93 3.84 11.63
CA VAL A 220 -4.72 4.35 12.76
C VAL A 220 -3.88 5.34 13.56
N ASN A 221 -2.63 5.00 13.89
CA ASN A 221 -1.71 5.91 14.58
C ASN A 221 -1.44 7.18 13.77
N VAL A 222 -1.08 7.05 12.49
CA VAL A 222 -0.89 8.19 11.57
C VAL A 222 -2.13 9.10 11.59
N THR A 223 -3.32 8.52 11.48
CA THR A 223 -4.59 9.27 11.48
C THR A 223 -4.76 10.07 12.77
N LYS A 224 -4.53 9.45 13.93
CA LYS A 224 -4.65 10.11 15.24
C LYS A 224 -3.60 11.21 15.43
N PHE A 225 -2.34 10.94 15.08
CA PHE A 225 -1.27 11.94 15.17
C PHE A 225 -1.53 13.14 14.26
N CYS A 226 -1.97 12.91 13.02
CA CYS A 226 -2.27 13.99 12.08
C CYS A 226 -3.48 14.82 12.55
N GLY A 227 -4.54 14.17 13.03
CA GLY A 227 -5.73 14.87 13.54
C GLY A 227 -5.45 15.75 14.76
N GLU A 228 -4.57 15.31 15.67
CA GLU A 228 -4.12 16.12 16.81
C GLU A 228 -3.20 17.25 16.37
N ARG A 229 -2.27 16.98 15.45
CA ARG A 229 -1.26 17.94 15.00
C ARG A 229 -1.83 19.05 14.12
N TRP A 230 -2.88 18.76 13.35
CA TRP A 230 -3.56 19.67 12.43
C TRP A 230 -5.07 19.63 12.67
N PRO A 231 -5.58 20.24 13.76
CA PRO A 231 -6.98 20.15 14.16
C PRO A 231 -7.97 20.76 13.16
N GLU A 232 -7.50 21.57 12.21
CA GLU A 232 -8.28 22.08 11.07
C GLU A 232 -8.51 21.04 9.97
N MET A 233 -7.74 19.95 9.96
CA MET A 233 -7.75 18.91 8.95
C MET A 233 -8.53 17.69 9.46
N PHE A 234 -9.47 17.19 8.66
CA PHE A 234 -10.09 15.90 8.91
C PHE A 234 -9.29 14.80 8.22
N VAL A 235 -8.66 13.94 9.02
CA VAL A 235 -7.88 12.79 8.54
C VAL A 235 -8.63 11.53 8.92
N ALA A 236 -8.83 10.65 7.95
CA ALA A 236 -9.51 9.37 8.12
C ALA A 236 -8.76 8.24 7.45
N THR A 237 -8.99 7.01 7.91
CA THR A 237 -8.52 5.78 7.29
C THR A 237 -9.61 4.72 7.39
N SER A 238 -9.61 3.76 6.46
CA SER A 238 -10.49 2.60 6.48
C SER A 238 -9.70 1.31 6.27
N PHE A 239 -10.29 0.18 6.64
CA PHE A 239 -9.72 -1.15 6.39
C PHE A 239 -9.92 -1.63 4.93
N LEU A 240 -9.26 -2.74 4.61
CA LEU A 240 -8.73 -3.21 3.32
C LEU A 240 -9.54 -2.89 2.04
N HIS A 241 -10.58 -3.65 1.69
CA HIS A 241 -11.19 -3.53 0.35
C HIS A 241 -12.67 -3.18 0.37
N THR A 242 -13.51 -3.91 1.11
CA THR A 242 -14.94 -3.65 1.29
C THR A 242 -15.46 -4.37 2.52
N THR A 243 -16.49 -3.87 3.18
CA THR A 243 -17.26 -4.55 4.24
C THR A 243 -18.73 -4.70 3.88
N SER A 244 -19.06 -4.45 2.61
CA SER A 244 -20.43 -4.40 2.13
C SER A 244 -21.11 -5.77 2.16
N ALA A 245 -22.45 -5.76 2.17
CA ALA A 245 -23.25 -6.98 2.22
C ALA A 245 -23.01 -7.91 1.02
N GLU A 246 -22.62 -7.36 -0.13
CA GLU A 246 -22.25 -8.10 -1.34
C GLU A 246 -21.08 -9.05 -1.10
N LEU A 247 -20.17 -8.73 -0.17
CA LEU A 247 -19.08 -9.63 0.20
C LEU A 247 -19.65 -10.97 0.69
N THR A 248 -20.52 -10.92 1.69
CA THR A 248 -21.19 -12.09 2.27
C THR A 248 -22.12 -12.77 1.27
N GLN A 249 -22.81 -12.00 0.41
CA GLN A 249 -23.76 -12.54 -0.56
C GLN A 249 -23.11 -13.47 -1.60
N TYR A 250 -21.94 -13.10 -2.11
CA TYR A 250 -21.26 -13.83 -3.19
C TYR A 250 -20.13 -14.76 -2.71
N ARG A 251 -19.79 -14.69 -1.43
CA ARG A 251 -18.83 -15.59 -0.80
C ARG A 251 -19.29 -17.04 -0.94
N THR A 252 -18.34 -17.93 -1.23
CA THR A 252 -18.60 -19.37 -1.27
C THR A 252 -17.66 -20.18 -0.38
N SER A 253 -16.55 -19.61 0.09
CA SER A 253 -15.71 -20.21 1.12
C SER A 253 -16.33 -20.10 2.51
N GLN A 254 -15.96 -21.01 3.41
CA GLN A 254 -16.30 -20.90 4.84
C GLN A 254 -15.55 -19.76 5.52
N ILE A 255 -15.97 -19.34 6.72
CA ILE A 255 -15.19 -18.43 7.59
C ILE A 255 -13.77 -18.97 7.73
N GLY A 256 -12.79 -18.12 7.45
CA GLY A 256 -11.37 -18.45 7.33
C GLY A 256 -10.87 -18.47 5.87
N GLY A 257 -11.78 -18.51 4.91
CA GLY A 257 -11.46 -18.56 3.48
C GLY A 257 -11.09 -17.23 2.81
N MET A 258 -11.16 -16.10 3.52
CA MET A 258 -10.97 -14.76 2.95
C MET A 258 -9.81 -13.96 3.58
N GLY A 259 -8.82 -14.60 4.23
CA GLY A 259 -7.71 -13.94 4.93
C GLY A 259 -6.61 -13.34 4.06
N HIS A 260 -5.82 -14.18 3.41
CA HIS A 260 -4.65 -13.80 2.62
C HIS A 260 -4.44 -14.78 1.46
N ALA A 261 -4.07 -14.26 0.29
CA ALA A 261 -4.06 -14.98 -0.98
C ALA A 261 -5.37 -15.73 -1.25
N CYS A 262 -6.48 -15.13 -0.85
CA CYS A 262 -7.73 -15.84 -0.53
C CYS A 262 -8.77 -15.79 -1.67
N GLU A 263 -10.01 -16.24 -1.42
CA GLU A 263 -11.12 -16.16 -2.39
C GLU A 263 -11.29 -14.73 -2.94
N LEU A 264 -11.19 -13.73 -2.05
CA LEU A 264 -11.43 -12.33 -2.38
C LEU A 264 -10.33 -11.73 -3.26
N GLU A 265 -9.10 -11.77 -2.78
CA GLU A 265 -7.95 -11.20 -3.47
C GLU A 265 -7.73 -11.88 -4.82
N THR A 266 -7.83 -13.22 -4.84
CA THR A 266 -7.73 -13.98 -6.08
C THR A 266 -8.85 -13.58 -7.06
N SER A 267 -10.07 -13.37 -6.57
CA SER A 267 -11.17 -12.90 -7.43
C SER A 267 -10.90 -11.51 -7.99
N TYR A 268 -10.39 -10.58 -7.17
CA TYR A 268 -10.01 -9.25 -7.64
C TYR A 268 -8.94 -9.31 -8.72
N ILE A 269 -7.86 -10.06 -8.52
CA ILE A 269 -6.77 -10.11 -9.51
C ILE A 269 -7.21 -10.85 -10.78
N LEU A 270 -8.05 -11.89 -10.69
CA LEU A 270 -8.68 -12.50 -11.87
C LEU A 270 -9.51 -11.51 -12.69
N HIS A 271 -10.15 -10.54 -12.04
CA HIS A 271 -10.88 -9.48 -12.73
C HIS A 271 -9.93 -8.42 -13.33
N LEU A 272 -8.93 -7.99 -12.56
CA LEU A 272 -8.09 -6.85 -12.88
C LEU A 272 -6.94 -7.18 -13.84
N ARG A 273 -6.25 -8.30 -13.59
CA ARG A 273 -5.01 -8.73 -14.25
C ARG A 273 -4.94 -10.27 -14.32
N PRO A 274 -5.89 -10.94 -15.00
CA PRO A 274 -5.97 -12.41 -15.03
C PRO A 274 -4.69 -13.09 -15.53
N GLU A 275 -3.90 -12.41 -16.37
CA GLU A 275 -2.64 -12.92 -16.89
C GLU A 275 -1.51 -13.04 -15.84
N LEU A 276 -1.69 -12.46 -14.66
CA LEU A 276 -0.77 -12.58 -13.53
C LEU A 276 -1.17 -13.70 -12.55
N VAL A 277 -2.30 -14.37 -12.76
CA VAL A 277 -2.81 -15.39 -11.83
C VAL A 277 -2.47 -16.79 -12.33
N HIS A 278 -1.78 -17.55 -11.51
CA HIS A 278 -1.46 -18.96 -11.75
C HIS A 278 -2.46 -19.86 -11.01
N LEU A 279 -3.72 -19.86 -11.43
CA LEU A 279 -4.80 -20.60 -10.74
C LEU A 279 -4.50 -22.09 -10.55
N GLU A 280 -3.69 -22.69 -11.41
CA GLU A 280 -3.24 -24.08 -11.28
C GLU A 280 -2.35 -24.32 -10.05
N ARG A 281 -1.79 -23.25 -9.47
CA ARG A 281 -0.97 -23.24 -8.24
C ARG A 281 -1.77 -22.83 -7.01
N ALA A 282 -3.04 -22.44 -7.17
CA ALA A 282 -3.87 -21.98 -6.07
C ALA A 282 -4.14 -23.11 -5.07
N VAL A 283 -4.14 -22.77 -3.78
CA VAL A 283 -4.41 -23.70 -2.68
C VAL A 283 -5.44 -23.11 -1.73
N ASP A 284 -6.13 -24.00 -1.01
CA ASP A 284 -6.96 -23.60 0.12
C ASP A 284 -6.21 -23.98 1.40
N ASP A 285 -5.79 -22.97 2.16
CA ASP A 285 -5.07 -23.11 3.41
C ASP A 285 -5.89 -22.42 4.52
N VAL A 286 -6.81 -23.21 5.11
CA VAL A 286 -7.86 -22.73 6.03
C VAL A 286 -7.82 -23.43 7.40
N ASP A 287 -6.79 -24.23 7.66
CA ASP A 287 -6.59 -25.00 8.91
C ASP A 287 -5.51 -24.37 9.80
N PHE A 288 -5.57 -23.04 9.94
CA PHE A 288 -4.68 -22.28 10.83
C PHE A 288 -5.21 -22.24 12.26
N ILE A 289 -4.34 -21.93 13.22
CA ILE A 289 -4.70 -21.95 14.65
C ILE A 289 -5.67 -20.80 14.95
N ALA A 290 -6.92 -21.16 15.24
CA ALA A 290 -8.00 -20.21 15.50
C ALA A 290 -8.72 -20.47 16.83
N THR A 291 -9.30 -19.41 17.39
CA THR A 291 -10.20 -19.45 18.55
C THR A 291 -11.40 -18.55 18.30
N PRO A 292 -12.48 -18.62 19.12
CA PRO A 292 -13.63 -17.73 18.95
C PRO A 292 -13.29 -16.23 19.03
N ASN A 293 -12.18 -15.86 19.67
CA ASN A 293 -11.77 -14.46 19.83
C ASN A 293 -10.55 -14.08 18.98
N TYR A 294 -10.02 -14.99 18.15
CA TYR A 294 -8.95 -14.71 17.21
C TYR A 294 -9.00 -15.71 16.05
N TYR A 295 -9.30 -15.20 14.85
CA TYR A 295 -9.19 -15.95 13.60
C TYR A 295 -8.90 -14.99 12.45
N MET A 296 -8.19 -15.46 11.44
CA MET A 296 -8.02 -14.75 10.18
C MET A 296 -9.16 -15.10 9.25
N ASP A 297 -9.73 -14.09 8.62
CA ASP A 297 -10.64 -14.19 7.48
C ASP A 297 -10.53 -12.83 6.81
N TRP A 298 -11.61 -12.29 6.24
CA TRP A 298 -11.54 -10.98 5.61
C TRP A 298 -11.05 -9.82 6.52
N ILE A 299 -11.43 -9.88 7.80
CA ILE A 299 -10.93 -9.00 8.86
C ILE A 299 -10.52 -9.92 10.00
N GLU A 300 -9.44 -9.58 10.72
CA GLU A 300 -9.11 -10.21 12.00
C GLU A 300 -10.36 -10.26 12.89
N GLY A 301 -10.83 -11.48 13.13
CA GLY A 301 -12.09 -11.73 13.80
C GLY A 301 -11.92 -11.97 15.30
N GLY A 302 -12.90 -11.52 16.07
CA GLY A 302 -12.95 -11.70 17.52
C GLY A 302 -12.55 -10.47 18.31
N ALA A 303 -12.27 -10.65 19.60
CA ALA A 303 -11.99 -9.55 20.54
C ALA A 303 -10.49 -9.30 20.76
N LEU A 304 -9.63 -10.21 20.31
CA LEU A 304 -8.18 -10.12 20.52
C LEU A 304 -7.50 -9.59 19.25
N ILE A 305 -6.48 -8.77 19.45
CA ILE A 305 -5.54 -8.36 18.42
C ILE A 305 -4.25 -9.14 18.68
N ALA A 306 -3.80 -9.92 17.70
CA ALA A 306 -2.62 -10.77 17.83
C ALA A 306 -1.87 -10.89 16.50
N ASN A 307 -0.58 -11.15 16.61
CA ASN A 307 0.32 -11.32 15.46
C ASN A 307 1.22 -12.54 15.67
N PRO A 308 0.66 -13.77 15.63
CA PRO A 308 1.46 -14.99 15.71
C PRO A 308 2.36 -15.13 14.47
N PRO A 309 3.47 -15.88 14.58
CA PRO A 309 4.32 -16.14 13.43
C PRO A 309 3.59 -17.07 12.44
N TRP A 310 3.65 -16.75 11.14
CA TRP A 310 2.98 -17.55 10.11
C TRP A 310 3.56 -18.95 9.95
N THR A 311 4.75 -19.19 10.49
CA THR A 311 5.39 -20.52 10.49
C THR A 311 4.60 -21.56 11.27
N ASP A 312 3.74 -21.11 12.18
CA ASP A 312 2.93 -21.99 13.02
C ASP A 312 1.60 -22.37 12.33
N ASP A 313 1.20 -21.63 11.29
CA ASP A 313 -0.15 -21.66 10.71
C ASP A 313 -0.18 -22.05 9.24
N THR A 314 0.81 -21.68 8.43
CA THR A 314 0.81 -21.94 6.99
C THR A 314 2.18 -22.34 6.46
N ILE A 315 2.19 -23.31 5.53
CA ILE A 315 3.35 -23.63 4.70
C ILE A 315 3.25 -22.90 3.36
N SER A 316 2.03 -22.76 2.82
CA SER A 316 1.80 -22.20 1.48
C SER A 316 1.96 -20.69 1.40
N GLY A 317 1.80 -19.99 2.52
CA GLY A 317 1.73 -18.54 2.58
C GLY A 317 0.32 -18.01 2.35
N ALA A 318 -0.68 -18.87 2.15
CA ALA A 318 -2.09 -18.50 2.14
C ALA A 318 -2.69 -18.59 3.54
N TYR A 319 -3.65 -17.69 3.82
CA TYR A 319 -4.63 -17.82 4.90
C TYR A 319 -6.02 -17.69 4.26
N GLY A 320 -6.44 -18.69 3.50
CA GLY A 320 -7.67 -18.56 2.74
C GLY A 320 -7.90 -19.63 1.69
N ALA A 321 -9.05 -19.53 1.03
CA ALA A 321 -9.53 -20.50 0.07
C ALA A 321 -9.55 -19.93 -1.37
N ALA A 322 -8.40 -19.92 -2.02
CA ALA A 322 -8.23 -19.34 -3.35
C ALA A 322 -9.04 -20.06 -4.44
N THR A 323 -9.31 -21.36 -4.30
CA THR A 323 -9.95 -22.17 -5.35
C THR A 323 -11.41 -21.76 -5.62
N HIS A 324 -12.02 -21.03 -4.68
CA HIS A 324 -13.37 -20.50 -4.80
C HIS A 324 -13.46 -19.23 -5.66
N ALA A 325 -12.32 -18.65 -6.04
CA ALA A 325 -12.26 -17.36 -6.70
C ALA A 325 -12.79 -17.36 -8.13
N THR A 326 -13.42 -16.26 -8.54
CA THR A 326 -13.82 -16.05 -9.94
C THR A 326 -13.68 -14.59 -10.33
N ALA A 327 -13.42 -14.32 -11.61
CA ALA A 327 -13.36 -12.95 -12.13
C ALA A 327 -14.69 -12.19 -11.94
N GLU A 328 -15.83 -12.88 -11.99
CA GLU A 328 -17.14 -12.26 -11.78
C GLU A 328 -17.33 -11.78 -10.34
N LYS A 329 -16.88 -12.56 -9.35
CA LYS A 329 -16.85 -12.10 -7.95
C LYS A 329 -15.95 -10.88 -7.79
N GLY A 330 -14.78 -10.88 -8.44
CA GLY A 330 -13.87 -9.73 -8.42
C GLY A 330 -14.51 -8.46 -8.96
N ARG A 331 -15.24 -8.56 -10.08
CA ARG A 331 -15.99 -7.43 -10.67
C ARG A 331 -17.07 -6.91 -9.72
N LEU A 332 -17.85 -7.80 -9.12
CA LEU A 332 -18.93 -7.45 -8.19
C LEU A 332 -18.39 -6.78 -6.92
N TRP A 333 -17.39 -7.39 -6.28
CA TRP A 333 -16.78 -6.86 -5.07
C TRP A 333 -15.98 -5.58 -5.31
N LEU A 334 -15.47 -5.35 -6.52
CA LEU A 334 -14.80 -4.08 -6.87
C LEU A 334 -15.81 -2.94 -6.97
N ALA A 335 -16.94 -3.18 -7.63
CA ALA A 335 -18.02 -2.20 -7.68
C ALA A 335 -18.52 -1.85 -6.26
N ALA A 336 -18.72 -2.87 -5.42
CA ALA A 336 -19.17 -2.67 -4.05
C ALA A 336 -18.13 -1.90 -3.20
N ALA A 337 -16.84 -2.23 -3.34
CA ALA A 337 -15.75 -1.50 -2.70
C ALA A 337 -15.75 -0.01 -3.10
N ILE A 338 -15.87 0.29 -4.39
CA ILE A 338 -15.90 1.67 -4.88
C ILE A 338 -17.08 2.45 -4.28
N GLU A 339 -18.29 1.87 -4.29
CA GLU A 339 -19.48 2.51 -3.72
C GLU A 339 -19.36 2.73 -2.20
N GLU A 340 -18.81 1.76 -1.45
CA GLU A 340 -18.54 1.94 -0.02
C GLU A 340 -17.58 3.11 0.22
N LYS A 341 -16.50 3.19 -0.56
CA LYS A 341 -15.48 4.23 -0.39
C LYS A 341 -16.01 5.61 -0.81
N LEU A 342 -16.93 5.68 -1.77
CA LEU A 342 -17.67 6.90 -2.09
C LEU A 342 -18.53 7.37 -0.90
N GLY A 343 -19.20 6.44 -0.20
CA GLY A 343 -19.91 6.74 1.03
C GLY A 343 -18.99 7.34 2.11
N HIS A 344 -17.82 6.73 2.33
CA HIS A 344 -16.83 7.27 3.29
C HIS A 344 -16.35 8.68 2.90
N VAL A 345 -16.11 8.94 1.61
CA VAL A 345 -15.73 10.28 1.12
C VAL A 345 -16.82 11.31 1.45
N GLN A 346 -18.09 10.98 1.22
CA GLN A 346 -19.21 11.87 1.53
C GLN A 346 -19.30 12.15 3.04
N GLU A 347 -19.11 11.12 3.88
CA GLU A 347 -19.07 11.30 5.32
C GLU A 347 -17.90 12.19 5.77
N ILE A 348 -16.71 12.01 5.21
CA ILE A 348 -15.54 12.85 5.52
C ILE A 348 -15.83 14.32 5.20
N ILE A 349 -16.40 14.60 4.02
CA ILE A 349 -16.76 15.96 3.60
C ILE A 349 -17.78 16.57 4.56
N GLU A 350 -18.83 15.83 4.90
CA GLU A 350 -19.85 16.29 5.82
C GLU A 350 -19.31 16.53 7.24
N GLN A 351 -18.42 15.64 7.72
CA GLN A 351 -17.76 15.76 9.02
C GLN A 351 -16.85 16.99 9.07
N GLN A 352 -16.14 17.31 7.99
CA GLN A 352 -15.31 18.53 7.91
C GLN A 352 -16.19 19.78 7.90
N ARG A 353 -17.24 19.82 7.07
CA ARG A 353 -18.18 20.96 6.98
C ARG A 353 -18.81 21.27 8.35
N ARG A 354 -19.35 20.27 9.04
CA ARG A 354 -19.94 20.43 10.38
C ARG A 354 -18.93 20.95 11.42
N ARG A 355 -17.66 20.53 11.33
CA ARG A 355 -16.60 21.03 12.22
C ARG A 355 -16.26 22.48 11.93
N GLU A 356 -16.26 22.88 10.67
CA GLU A 356 -16.04 24.29 10.28
C GLU A 356 -17.17 25.19 10.80
N GLU A 357 -18.42 24.74 10.70
CA GLU A 357 -19.58 25.45 11.28
C GLU A 357 -19.45 25.61 12.80
N ARG A 358 -19.10 24.52 13.50
CA ARG A 358 -18.82 24.58 14.95
C ARG A 358 -17.68 25.54 15.28
N ARG A 359 -16.61 25.57 14.49
CA ARG A 359 -15.51 26.51 14.69
C ARG A 359 -15.96 27.96 14.48
N ALA A 360 -16.82 28.22 13.50
CA ALA A 360 -17.41 29.54 13.27
C ALA A 360 -18.33 29.99 14.43
N GLU A 361 -19.00 29.05 15.10
CA GLU A 361 -19.76 29.28 16.34
C GLU A 361 -18.86 29.50 17.58
N GLY A 362 -17.52 29.38 17.44
CA GLY A 362 -16.56 29.60 18.52
C GLY A 362 -16.19 28.35 19.33
N TRP A 363 -16.49 27.14 18.83
CA TRP A 363 -15.98 25.87 19.36
C TRP A 363 -14.53 25.66 18.92
N VAL A 364 -13.64 26.40 19.56
CA VAL A 364 -12.18 26.39 19.29
C VAL A 364 -11.41 25.80 20.47
N LEU A 365 -10.11 25.58 20.28
CA LEU A 365 -9.23 25.09 21.34
C LEU A 365 -9.35 25.97 22.60
N GLY A 366 -9.61 25.34 23.74
CA GLY A 366 -9.81 26.03 25.01
C GLY A 366 -11.20 26.66 25.21
N ALA A 367 -12.17 26.43 24.30
CA ALA A 367 -13.53 26.96 24.44
C ALA A 367 -14.23 26.52 25.74
N TRP A 368 -13.83 25.39 26.34
CA TRP A 368 -14.31 24.94 27.65
C TRP A 368 -14.08 25.98 28.77
N ARG A 369 -13.05 26.84 28.64
CA ARG A 369 -12.76 27.91 29.61
C ARG A 369 -13.85 28.97 29.68
N LYS A 370 -14.73 29.05 28.68
CA LYS A 370 -15.92 29.94 28.72
C LYS A 370 -17.04 29.38 29.60
N ILE A 371 -17.00 28.07 29.90
CA ILE A 371 -18.06 27.34 30.60
C ILE A 371 -17.63 26.98 32.03
N VAL A 372 -16.32 26.84 32.27
CA VAL A 372 -15.75 26.59 33.60
C VAL A 372 -15.37 27.92 34.24
N PRO A 373 -16.03 28.34 35.35
CA PRO A 373 -15.64 29.55 36.07
C PRO A 373 -14.21 29.44 36.62
N PRO A 374 -13.44 30.54 36.70
CA PRO A 374 -12.11 30.51 37.30
C PRO A 374 -12.16 30.00 38.74
N ALA A 375 -11.15 29.22 39.15
CA ALA A 375 -11.01 28.75 40.52
C ALA A 375 -10.94 29.95 41.48
N ALA A 376 -11.74 29.89 42.55
CA ALA A 376 -11.87 30.94 43.57
C ALA A 376 -10.61 31.13 44.42
#